data_AF-A0A914XWU0-F1
#
_entry.id   AF-A0A914XWU0-F1
#
_cell.length_a   1.000
_cell.length_b   1.000
_cell.length_c   1.000
_cell.angle_alpha   90.00
_cell.angle_beta   90.00
_cell.angle_gamma   90.00
#
_symmetry.space_group_name_H-M   'P 1'
#
loop_
_entity.id
_entity.type
_entity.pdbx_description
1 polymer ?
#
loop_
_entity_poly.entity_id
_entity_poly.type
_entity_poly.pdbx_seq_one_letter_code
_entity_poly.pdbx_strand_id
1 'polypeptide(L)'
;MDRYYDIMLQHYLNAVKDNNIQLVQEALQHNHIMASNQDLDNALILASLNGHYEMIKFLIEQIPEENRKEYISMGNQLGITPIIAACANGNIKVLNYLLKFIADDDAISLPVTDLGNTCLGIACANGHLGIVKYLLTGGASLDMVRGSLCPHPLMLAMLNGHEDILIYFYLPSLAKSPKLKYYPLESQEEIKKSAEFSMELVPDVDIDECCPQFHNLNILALAVVLQMNEMFKFLCQLGADLDAELPETRNSVRRVAENYGFHIPHFSLSNAESHDETQSLGSDIGLKKPSKKHLSLIKKLGKILRGN
;
A
#
# COMPACT_ATOMS: atom_id res chain seq x y z
N MET A 1 -0.17 13.39 43.79
CA MET A 1 -1.33 13.02 42.95
C MET A 1 -0.84 12.67 41.56
N ASP A 2 -0.18 13.58 40.85
CA ASP A 2 0.24 13.40 39.45
C ASP A 2 1.12 12.16 39.22
N ARG A 3 2.19 11.99 40.00
CA ARG A 3 3.11 10.85 39.82
C ARG A 3 2.45 9.47 40.06
N TYR A 4 1.40 9.40 40.88
CA TYR A 4 0.68 8.16 41.14
C TYR A 4 -0.31 7.86 40.00
N TYR A 5 -1.02 8.89 39.53
CA TYR A 5 -1.90 8.78 38.36
C TYR A 5 -1.11 8.36 37.10
N ASP A 6 0.07 8.95 36.88
CA ASP A 6 0.94 8.58 35.75
C ASP A 6 1.35 7.10 35.78
N ILE A 7 1.68 6.57 36.96
CA ILE A 7 2.04 5.14 37.12
C ILE A 7 0.83 4.25 36.83
N MET A 8 -0.35 4.59 37.36
CA MET A 8 -1.57 3.83 37.12
C MET A 8 -2.00 3.85 35.65
N LEU A 9 -1.86 5.00 34.99
CA LEU A 9 -2.12 5.18 33.57
C LEU A 9 -1.15 4.38 32.71
N GLN A 10 0.15 4.44 33.01
CA GLN A 10 1.16 3.63 32.31
C GLN A 10 0.88 2.13 32.48
N HIS A 11 0.50 1.69 33.68
CA HIS A 11 0.16 0.28 33.93
C HIS A 11 -1.05 -0.15 33.09
N TYR A 12 -2.11 0.67 33.05
CA TYR A 12 -3.27 0.44 32.21
C TYR A 12 -2.92 0.34 30.72
N LEU A 13 -2.19 1.32 30.17
CA LEU A 13 -1.85 1.33 28.75
C LEU A 13 -0.88 0.20 28.37
N ASN A 14 0.01 -0.21 29.27
CA ASN A 14 0.85 -1.39 29.06
C ASN A 14 0.02 -2.69 29.05
N ALA A 15 -0.95 -2.83 29.97
CA ALA A 15 -1.87 -3.97 29.94
C ALA A 15 -2.70 -4.04 28.64
N VAL A 16 -3.09 -2.88 28.08
CA VAL A 16 -3.73 -2.81 26.76
C VAL A 16 -2.78 -3.30 25.66
N LYS A 17 -1.52 -2.83 25.63
CA LYS A 17 -0.50 -3.26 24.66
C LYS A 17 -0.21 -4.76 24.76
N ASP A 18 -0.22 -5.31 25.97
CA ASP A 18 0.03 -6.73 26.26
C ASP A 18 -1.21 -7.62 26.04
N ASN A 19 -2.35 -7.05 25.61
CA ASN A 19 -3.62 -7.74 25.43
C ASN A 19 -4.17 -8.41 26.71
N ASN A 20 -3.86 -7.88 27.89
CA ASN A 20 -4.31 -8.45 29.16
C ASN A 20 -5.64 -7.84 29.59
N ILE A 21 -6.75 -8.37 29.07
CA ILE A 21 -8.11 -7.87 29.32
C ILE A 21 -8.43 -7.84 30.82
N GLN A 22 -7.99 -8.83 31.59
CA GLN A 22 -8.25 -8.89 33.04
C GLN A 22 -7.57 -7.71 33.77
N LEU A 23 -6.29 -7.45 33.50
CA LEU A 23 -5.59 -6.31 34.10
C LEU A 23 -6.18 -4.98 33.64
N VAL A 24 -6.62 -4.87 32.39
CA VAL A 24 -7.32 -3.68 31.90
C VAL A 24 -8.62 -3.47 32.67
N GLN A 25 -9.42 -4.53 32.89
CA GLN A 25 -10.65 -4.45 33.66
C GLN A 25 -10.41 -4.02 35.12
N GLU A 26 -9.37 -4.55 35.76
CA GLU A 26 -8.96 -4.14 37.12
C GLU A 26 -8.50 -2.67 37.14
N ALA A 27 -7.69 -2.27 36.16
CA ALA A 27 -7.16 -0.91 36.07
C ALA A 27 -8.22 0.15 35.77
N LEU A 28 -9.30 -0.20 35.06
CA LEU A 28 -10.44 0.69 34.79
C LEU A 28 -11.22 1.08 36.05
N GLN A 29 -11.06 0.37 37.17
CA GLN A 29 -11.63 0.79 38.47
C GLN A 29 -10.99 2.08 39.00
N HIS A 30 -9.79 2.40 38.53
CA HIS A 30 -8.97 3.51 39.00
C HIS A 30 -8.53 4.47 37.88
N ASN A 31 -8.87 4.17 36.62
CA ASN A 31 -8.50 4.95 35.43
C ASN A 31 -9.73 5.23 34.56
N HIS A 32 -9.60 6.23 33.69
CA HIS A 32 -10.64 6.56 32.71
C HIS A 32 -10.38 5.82 31.39
N ILE A 33 -11.42 5.21 30.79
CA ILE A 33 -11.33 4.49 29.51
C ILE A 33 -10.71 5.35 28.40
N MET A 34 -11.02 6.64 28.40
CA MET A 34 -10.52 7.63 27.43
C MET A 34 -9.13 8.19 27.71
N ALA A 35 -8.42 7.69 28.73
CA ALA A 35 -7.07 8.16 29.02
C ALA A 35 -6.09 7.79 27.89
N SER A 36 -5.08 8.63 27.70
CA SER A 36 -4.07 8.50 26.65
C SER A 36 -2.66 8.79 27.19
N ASN A 37 -1.64 8.33 26.47
CA ASN A 37 -0.25 8.64 26.82
C ASN A 37 0.13 10.09 26.41
N GLN A 38 1.42 10.42 26.55
CA GLN A 38 1.96 11.73 26.19
C GLN A 38 1.82 12.09 24.70
N ASP A 39 1.78 11.07 23.83
CA ASP A 39 1.60 11.22 22.38
C ASP A 39 0.11 11.26 21.99
N LEU A 40 -0.79 11.24 22.98
CA LEU A 40 -2.24 11.10 22.84
C LEU A 40 -2.70 9.76 22.23
N ASP A 41 -1.87 8.72 22.29
CA ASP A 41 -2.31 7.36 22.00
C ASP A 41 -3.27 6.90 23.09
N ASN A 42 -4.54 6.79 22.73
CA ASN A 42 -5.56 6.20 23.57
C ASN A 42 -5.52 4.67 23.50
N ALA A 43 -6.28 4.00 24.38
CA ALA A 43 -6.28 2.54 24.46
C ALA A 43 -6.70 1.86 23.15
N LEU A 44 -7.65 2.42 22.39
CA LEU A 44 -8.06 1.85 21.09
C LEU A 44 -6.97 1.96 20.03
N ILE A 45 -6.24 3.07 19.98
CA ILE A 45 -5.10 3.22 19.06
C ILE A 45 -4.05 2.15 19.38
N LEU A 46 -3.68 2.01 20.65
CA LEU A 46 -2.67 1.03 21.08
C LEU A 46 -3.10 -0.42 20.81
N ALA A 47 -4.35 -0.77 21.11
CA ALA A 47 -4.88 -2.10 20.82
C ALA A 47 -4.95 -2.37 19.31
N SER A 48 -5.31 -1.36 18.50
CA SER A 48 -5.40 -1.45 17.04
C SER A 48 -4.03 -1.59 16.38
N LEU A 49 -3.02 -0.86 16.85
CA LEU A 49 -1.62 -0.98 16.39
C LEU A 49 -1.07 -2.39 16.61
N ASN A 50 -1.52 -3.07 17.66
CA ASN A 50 -1.11 -4.45 17.96
C ASN A 50 -2.07 -5.52 17.41
N GLY A 51 -3.20 -5.12 16.80
CA GLY A 51 -4.17 -6.05 16.20
C GLY A 51 -5.00 -6.84 17.22
N HIS A 52 -5.13 -6.34 18.46
CA HIS A 52 -5.79 -7.04 19.57
C HIS A 52 -7.31 -6.94 19.50
N TYR A 53 -7.91 -7.76 18.62
CA TYR A 53 -9.36 -7.75 18.35
C TYR A 53 -10.24 -7.85 19.60
N GLU A 54 -9.98 -8.82 20.49
CA GLU A 54 -10.81 -9.02 21.69
C GLU A 54 -10.67 -7.85 22.69
N MET A 55 -9.47 -7.27 22.81
CA MET A 55 -9.26 -6.06 23.61
C MET A 55 -10.05 -4.87 23.04
N ILE A 56 -10.03 -4.66 21.72
CA ILE A 56 -10.78 -3.59 21.07
C ILE A 56 -12.28 -3.75 21.31
N LYS A 57 -12.79 -4.97 21.16
CA LYS A 57 -14.18 -5.29 21.45
C LYS A 57 -14.53 -4.98 22.91
N PHE A 58 -13.72 -5.46 23.85
CA PHE A 58 -13.90 -5.18 25.28
C PHE A 58 -13.92 -3.67 25.56
N LEU A 59 -12.92 -2.91 25.05
CA LEU A 59 -12.82 -1.47 25.26
C LEU A 59 -14.05 -0.72 24.69
N ILE A 60 -14.52 -1.08 23.50
CA ILE A 60 -15.72 -0.46 22.89
C ILE A 60 -17.00 -0.78 23.70
N GLU A 61 -17.11 -1.99 24.25
CA GLU A 61 -18.24 -2.36 25.11
C GLU A 61 -18.27 -1.57 26.43
N GLN A 62 -17.12 -1.09 26.91
CA GLN A 62 -17.05 -0.20 28.09
C GLN A 62 -17.43 1.27 27.78
N ILE A 63 -17.54 1.64 26.50
CA ILE A 63 -17.84 3.01 26.09
C ILE A 63 -19.36 3.17 25.86
N PRO A 64 -20.01 4.20 26.44
CA PRO A 64 -21.42 4.51 26.16
C PRO A 64 -21.67 4.67 24.66
N GLU A 65 -22.80 4.16 24.17
CA GLU A 65 -23.07 4.06 22.73
C GLU A 65 -23.02 5.42 22.04
N GLU A 66 -23.52 6.46 22.70
CA GLU A 66 -23.52 7.85 22.25
C GLU A 66 -22.11 8.42 22.01
N ASN A 67 -21.09 7.89 22.68
CA ASN A 67 -19.71 8.38 22.63
C ASN A 67 -18.79 7.48 21.78
N ARG A 68 -19.23 6.28 21.35
CA ARG A 68 -18.37 5.30 20.64
C ARG A 68 -17.81 5.87 19.36
N LYS A 69 -18.65 6.50 18.52
CA LYS A 69 -18.23 7.04 17.23
C LYS A 69 -17.17 8.13 17.37
N GLU A 70 -17.37 9.04 18.31
CA GLU A 70 -16.41 10.10 18.62
C GLU A 70 -15.07 9.52 19.05
N TYR A 71 -15.09 8.56 19.98
CA TYR A 71 -13.87 7.97 20.52
C TYR A 71 -13.11 7.11 19.48
N ILE A 72 -13.81 6.38 18.61
CA ILE A 72 -13.22 5.63 17.50
C ILE A 72 -12.64 6.57 16.43
N SER A 73 -13.15 7.80 16.33
CA SER A 73 -12.68 8.82 15.40
C SER A 73 -11.56 9.69 15.98
N MET A 74 -11.24 9.55 17.27
CA MET A 74 -10.24 10.35 17.95
C MET A 74 -8.82 9.95 17.51
N GLY A 75 -8.10 10.92 16.92
CA GLY A 75 -6.70 10.76 16.53
C GLY A 75 -5.73 11.15 17.66
N ASN A 76 -4.53 10.60 17.62
CA ASN A 76 -3.41 11.04 18.46
C ASN A 76 -2.77 12.35 17.93
N GLN A 77 -1.60 12.75 18.45
CA GLN A 77 -0.88 13.96 18.01
C GLN A 77 -0.47 14.00 16.53
N LEU A 78 -0.51 12.86 15.83
CA LEU A 78 -0.19 12.76 14.41
C LEU A 78 -1.45 12.55 13.55
N GLY A 79 -2.64 12.65 14.15
CA GLY A 79 -3.91 12.32 13.52
C GLY A 79 -4.09 10.81 13.28
N ILE A 80 -3.33 9.94 13.96
CA ILE A 80 -3.52 8.49 13.85
C ILE A 80 -4.75 8.10 14.67
N THR A 81 -5.78 7.63 13.98
CA THR A 81 -6.98 7.06 14.59
C THR A 81 -6.84 5.53 14.77
N PRO A 82 -7.69 4.88 15.58
CA PRO A 82 -7.77 3.42 15.65
C PRO A 82 -7.88 2.73 14.28
N ILE A 83 -8.60 3.32 13.32
CA ILE A 83 -8.76 2.79 11.96
C ILE A 83 -7.44 2.86 11.18
N ILE A 84 -6.72 3.98 11.29
CA ILE A 84 -5.39 4.12 10.68
C ILE A 84 -4.42 3.11 11.30
N ALA A 85 -4.43 2.97 12.62
CA ALA A 85 -3.63 1.99 13.33
C ALA A 85 -3.93 0.55 12.88
N ALA A 86 -5.21 0.20 12.66
CA ALA A 86 -5.59 -1.11 12.13
C ALA A 86 -5.06 -1.34 10.71
N CYS A 87 -5.07 -0.31 9.86
CA CYS A 87 -4.48 -0.37 8.52
C CYS A 87 -2.96 -0.53 8.57
N ALA A 88 -2.28 0.13 9.51
CA ALA A 88 -0.83 -0.03 9.72
C ALA A 88 -0.47 -1.44 10.23
N ASN A 89 -1.31 -2.02 11.09
CA ASN A 89 -1.10 -3.37 11.62
C ASN A 89 -1.39 -4.47 10.59
N GLY A 90 -2.39 -4.28 9.72
CA GLY A 90 -2.77 -5.24 8.68
C GLY A 90 -3.93 -6.17 9.07
N ASN A 91 -4.52 -6.00 10.26
CA ASN A 91 -5.59 -6.88 10.73
C ASN A 91 -6.97 -6.44 10.20
N ILE A 92 -7.41 -7.11 9.12
CA ILE A 92 -8.74 -6.87 8.50
C ILE A 92 -9.89 -7.05 9.48
N LYS A 93 -9.80 -7.99 10.43
CA LYS A 93 -10.89 -8.21 11.41
C LYS A 93 -11.07 -7.00 12.30
N VAL A 94 -9.96 -6.38 12.74
CA VAL A 94 -9.99 -5.14 13.52
C VAL A 94 -10.53 -4.00 12.68
N LEU A 95 -10.00 -3.81 11.46
CA LEU A 95 -10.47 -2.77 10.54
C LEU A 95 -11.99 -2.86 10.34
N ASN A 96 -12.48 -4.04 9.94
CA ASN A 96 -13.91 -4.27 9.70
C ASN A 96 -14.77 -4.02 10.94
N TYR A 97 -14.25 -4.32 12.13
CA TYR A 97 -14.99 -4.11 13.36
C TYR A 97 -15.09 -2.63 13.72
N LEU A 98 -14.00 -1.86 13.58
CA LEU A 98 -14.00 -0.43 13.82
C LEU A 98 -14.89 0.33 12.83
N LEU A 99 -14.85 -0.06 11.54
CA LEU A 99 -15.64 0.60 10.49
C LEU A 99 -17.16 0.49 10.72
N LYS A 100 -17.64 -0.56 11.39
CA LYS A 100 -19.07 -0.72 11.74
C LYS A 100 -19.63 0.43 12.58
N PHE A 101 -18.77 1.17 13.28
CA PHE A 101 -19.19 2.24 14.18
C PHE A 101 -19.07 3.64 13.55
N ILE A 102 -18.46 3.75 12.37
CA ILE A 102 -18.25 5.04 11.69
C ILE A 102 -18.83 5.12 10.28
N ALA A 103 -19.25 3.99 9.70
CA ALA A 103 -19.91 3.98 8.41
C ALA A 103 -21.34 4.56 8.56
N ASP A 104 -21.58 5.68 7.89
CA ASP A 104 -22.92 6.25 7.71
C ASP A 104 -23.34 6.04 6.23
N ASP A 105 -24.56 5.55 5.99
CA ASP A 105 -25.27 5.59 4.70
C ASP A 105 -24.41 5.27 3.44
N ASP A 106 -23.87 4.04 3.39
CA ASP A 106 -23.18 3.42 2.25
C ASP A 106 -21.84 4.06 1.80
N ALA A 107 -21.31 5.07 2.49
CA ALA A 107 -20.03 5.69 2.17
C ALA A 107 -19.00 5.54 3.31
N ILE A 108 -17.85 4.90 3.03
CA ILE A 108 -16.74 4.81 3.98
C ILE A 108 -15.90 6.10 3.88
N SER A 109 -16.17 7.06 4.76
CA SER A 109 -15.26 8.21 4.94
C SER A 109 -14.06 7.78 5.78
N LEU A 110 -12.95 7.46 5.12
CA LEU A 110 -11.72 7.04 5.79
C LEU A 110 -10.94 8.23 6.37
N PRO A 111 -10.41 8.13 7.60
CA PRO A 111 -9.56 9.15 8.17
C PRO A 111 -8.22 9.27 7.44
N VAL A 112 -7.61 10.43 7.56
CA VAL A 112 -6.22 10.72 7.13
C VAL A 112 -5.43 11.27 8.30
N THR A 113 -4.13 10.98 8.34
CA THR A 113 -3.23 11.57 9.35
C THR A 113 -3.05 13.07 9.10
N ASP A 114 -2.49 13.80 10.06
CA ASP A 114 -2.18 15.23 9.91
C ASP A 114 -1.15 15.51 8.81
N LEU A 115 -0.31 14.51 8.49
CA LEU A 115 0.63 14.56 7.36
C LEU A 115 0.00 14.20 6.01
N GLY A 116 -1.32 13.96 5.97
CA GLY A 116 -2.06 13.62 4.77
C GLY A 116 -2.02 12.14 4.38
N ASN A 117 -1.32 11.26 5.10
CA ASN A 117 -1.31 9.82 4.79
C ASN A 117 -2.72 9.23 4.85
N THR A 118 -3.10 8.54 3.77
CA THR A 118 -4.37 7.80 3.67
C THR A 118 -4.23 6.40 4.25
N CYS A 119 -5.37 5.80 4.64
CA CYS A 119 -5.41 4.38 5.05
C CYS A 119 -4.83 3.45 3.96
N LEU A 120 -5.09 3.76 2.68
CA LEU A 120 -4.54 3.02 1.54
C LEU A 120 -3.02 3.19 1.46
N GLY A 121 -2.50 4.41 1.57
CA GLY A 121 -1.07 4.69 1.62
C GLY A 121 -0.36 3.94 2.74
N ILE A 122 -0.94 3.92 3.94
CA ILE A 122 -0.39 3.23 5.10
C ILE A 122 -0.41 1.71 4.93
N ALA A 123 -1.50 1.14 4.39
CA ALA A 123 -1.57 -0.28 4.07
C ALA A 123 -0.53 -0.68 3.01
N CYS A 124 -0.32 0.17 2.00
CA CYS A 124 0.71 -0.02 0.98
C CYS A 124 2.12 0.06 1.55
N ALA A 125 2.42 1.05 2.39
CA ALA A 125 3.73 1.20 3.04
C ALA A 125 4.10 -0.01 3.92
N ASN A 126 3.10 -0.67 4.52
CA ASN A 126 3.30 -1.80 5.42
C ASN A 126 3.10 -3.18 4.75
N GLY A 127 2.74 -3.24 3.47
CA GLY A 127 2.65 -4.51 2.73
C GLY A 127 1.35 -5.29 2.97
N HIS A 128 0.29 -4.63 3.45
CA HIS A 128 -0.95 -5.30 3.84
C HIS A 128 -1.92 -5.43 2.67
N LEU A 129 -1.57 -6.27 1.68
CA LEU A 129 -2.37 -6.47 0.46
C LEU A 129 -3.86 -6.76 0.74
N GLY A 130 -4.17 -7.51 1.79
CA GLY A 130 -5.56 -7.80 2.16
C GLY A 130 -6.36 -6.54 2.56
N ILE A 131 -5.73 -5.60 3.27
CA ILE A 131 -6.31 -4.29 3.59
C ILE A 131 -6.39 -3.44 2.32
N VAL A 132 -5.34 -3.42 1.50
CA VAL A 132 -5.33 -2.68 0.21
C VAL A 132 -6.53 -3.06 -0.65
N LYS A 133 -6.76 -4.37 -0.85
CA LYS A 133 -7.93 -4.88 -1.58
C LYS A 133 -9.24 -4.41 -0.95
N TYR A 134 -9.37 -4.57 0.37
CA TYR A 134 -10.59 -4.19 1.09
C TYR A 134 -10.91 -2.70 0.93
N LEU A 135 -9.91 -1.83 1.07
CA LEU A 135 -10.07 -0.39 0.94
C LEU A 135 -10.43 0.03 -0.50
N LEU A 136 -9.82 -0.59 -1.51
CA LEU A 136 -10.15 -0.34 -2.92
C LEU A 136 -11.60 -0.74 -3.24
N THR A 137 -12.07 -1.90 -2.76
CA THR A 137 -13.48 -2.29 -2.87
C THR A 137 -14.41 -1.30 -2.17
N GLY A 138 -13.95 -0.69 -1.08
CA GLY A 138 -14.66 0.36 -0.35
C GLY A 138 -14.60 1.76 -1.00
N GLY A 139 -14.03 1.89 -2.21
CA GLY A 139 -13.95 3.16 -2.94
C GLY A 139 -12.75 4.04 -2.61
N ALA A 140 -11.74 3.53 -1.90
CA ALA A 140 -10.49 4.25 -1.73
C ALA A 140 -9.79 4.42 -3.10
N SER A 141 -9.18 5.59 -3.33
CA SER A 141 -8.46 5.91 -4.57
C SER A 141 -6.97 6.12 -4.32
N LEU A 142 -6.14 5.74 -5.30
CA LEU A 142 -4.69 6.04 -5.32
C LEU A 142 -4.42 7.54 -5.48
N ASP A 143 -5.34 8.26 -6.12
CA ASP A 143 -5.19 9.68 -6.48
C ASP A 143 -5.71 10.60 -5.37
N MET A 144 -6.18 10.03 -4.25
CA MET A 144 -6.65 10.80 -3.11
C MET A 144 -5.46 11.44 -2.38
N VAL A 145 -4.97 12.54 -2.95
CA VAL A 145 -3.90 13.35 -2.38
C VAL A 145 -4.53 14.42 -1.50
N ARG A 146 -4.51 14.22 -0.18
CA ARG A 146 -4.89 15.27 0.78
C ARG A 146 -3.64 16.05 1.20
N GLY A 147 -3.27 17.03 0.40
CA GLY A 147 -2.15 17.94 0.67
C GLY A 147 -0.82 17.51 0.06
N SER A 148 0.15 18.43 0.05
CA SER A 148 1.45 18.28 -0.61
C SER A 148 2.37 17.20 0.00
N LEU A 149 2.04 16.70 1.19
CA LEU A 149 2.82 15.69 1.91
C LEU A 149 2.23 14.28 1.79
N CYS A 150 1.04 14.11 1.21
CA CYS A 150 0.40 12.80 1.08
C CYS A 150 1.17 11.94 0.05
N PRO A 151 1.90 10.89 0.47
CA PRO A 151 2.67 10.07 -0.45
C PRO A 151 1.76 9.17 -1.30
N HIS A 152 2.10 9.00 -2.58
CA HIS A 152 1.38 8.10 -3.47
C HIS A 152 1.50 6.63 -2.98
N PRO A 153 0.38 5.89 -2.78
CA PRO A 153 0.42 4.57 -2.14
C PRO A 153 1.31 3.55 -2.87
N LEU A 154 1.32 3.52 -4.21
CA LEU A 154 2.13 2.56 -4.96
C LEU A 154 3.64 2.83 -4.82
N MET A 155 4.04 4.11 -4.71
CA MET A 155 5.43 4.51 -4.46
C MET A 155 5.86 4.03 -3.08
N LEU A 156 5.00 4.15 -2.07
CA LEU A 156 5.29 3.63 -0.72
C LEU A 156 5.45 2.11 -0.72
N ALA A 157 4.61 1.37 -1.44
CA ALA A 157 4.76 -0.07 -1.60
C ALA A 157 6.11 -0.40 -2.26
N MET A 158 6.49 0.33 -3.31
CA MET A 158 7.78 0.17 -3.98
C MET A 158 8.96 0.45 -3.04
N LEU A 159 8.97 1.60 -2.37
CA LEU A 159 10.04 2.04 -1.47
C LEU A 159 10.29 1.04 -0.33
N ASN A 160 9.23 0.40 0.14
CA ASN A 160 9.30 -0.61 1.20
C ASN A 160 9.42 -2.06 0.69
N GLY A 161 9.49 -2.27 -0.64
CA GLY A 161 9.76 -3.58 -1.24
C GLY A 161 8.56 -4.53 -1.30
N HIS A 162 7.33 -4.03 -1.24
CA HIS A 162 6.09 -4.82 -1.23
C HIS A 162 5.68 -5.24 -2.65
N GLU A 163 6.44 -6.18 -3.21
CA GLU A 163 6.29 -6.71 -4.58
C GLU A 163 4.90 -7.29 -4.88
N ASP A 164 4.19 -7.85 -3.90
CA ASP A 164 2.87 -8.44 -4.09
C ASP A 164 1.78 -7.39 -4.35
N ILE A 165 1.88 -6.23 -3.71
CA ILE A 165 1.04 -5.06 -4.00
C ILE A 165 1.34 -4.52 -5.40
N LEU A 166 2.61 -4.39 -5.77
CA LEU A 166 2.98 -3.97 -7.12
C LEU A 166 2.44 -4.95 -8.19
N ILE A 167 2.61 -6.26 -7.99
CA ILE A 167 2.03 -7.27 -8.89
C ILE A 167 0.52 -7.08 -8.99
N TYR A 168 -0.17 -6.89 -7.86
CA TYR A 168 -1.62 -6.69 -7.85
C TYR A 168 -2.05 -5.52 -8.76
N PHE A 169 -1.40 -4.36 -8.65
CA PHE A 169 -1.75 -3.20 -9.50
C PHE A 169 -1.35 -3.36 -10.97
N TYR A 170 -0.21 -4.00 -11.26
CA TYR A 170 0.27 -4.17 -12.64
C TYR A 170 -0.30 -5.39 -13.37
N LEU A 171 -1.04 -6.28 -12.71
CA LEU A 171 -1.63 -7.48 -13.33
C LEU A 171 -2.44 -7.17 -14.60
N PRO A 172 -3.36 -6.17 -14.61
CA PRO A 172 -4.11 -5.79 -15.80
C PRO A 172 -3.22 -5.40 -16.99
N SER A 173 -2.20 -4.57 -16.74
CA SER A 173 -1.25 -4.11 -17.76
C SER A 173 -0.38 -5.26 -18.27
N LEU A 174 0.12 -6.11 -17.36
CA LEU A 174 0.91 -7.29 -17.70
C LEU A 174 0.13 -8.28 -18.58
N ALA A 175 -1.14 -8.53 -18.27
CA ALA A 175 -2.01 -9.46 -18.99
C ALA A 175 -2.28 -9.03 -20.45
N LYS A 176 -2.29 -7.72 -20.71
CA LYS A 176 -2.46 -7.14 -22.06
C LYS A 176 -1.14 -7.00 -22.82
N SER A 177 -0.01 -7.01 -22.10
CA SER A 177 1.31 -6.76 -22.68
C SER A 177 1.84 -7.94 -23.52
N PRO A 178 2.67 -7.68 -24.55
CA PRO A 178 3.38 -8.74 -25.27
C PRO A 178 4.41 -9.47 -24.40
N LYS A 179 4.76 -8.92 -23.22
CA LYS A 179 5.71 -9.50 -22.26
C LYS A 179 5.17 -10.79 -21.62
N LEU A 180 3.86 -11.00 -21.66
CA LEU A 180 3.22 -12.20 -21.13
C LEU A 180 3.80 -13.49 -21.76
N LYS A 181 4.25 -13.44 -23.02
CA LYS A 181 4.84 -14.60 -23.74
C LYS A 181 6.07 -15.20 -23.04
N TYR A 182 6.76 -14.43 -22.18
CA TYR A 182 7.95 -14.87 -21.45
C TYR A 182 7.64 -15.65 -20.17
N TYR A 183 6.37 -15.71 -19.76
CA TYR A 183 5.91 -16.47 -18.61
C TYR A 183 5.60 -17.91 -18.99
N PRO A 184 5.77 -18.90 -18.08
CA PRO A 184 5.27 -20.26 -18.30
C PRO A 184 3.76 -20.26 -18.61
N LEU A 185 3.29 -21.15 -19.49
CA LEU A 185 1.88 -21.21 -19.92
C LEU A 185 0.90 -21.24 -18.73
N GLU A 186 1.17 -22.07 -17.71
CA GLU A 186 0.37 -22.11 -16.47
C GLU A 186 0.26 -20.74 -15.79
N SER A 187 1.35 -19.98 -15.77
CA SER A 187 1.38 -18.64 -15.17
C SER A 187 0.73 -17.59 -16.07
N GLN A 188 0.74 -17.76 -17.40
CA GLN A 188 0.03 -16.86 -18.31
C GLN A 188 -1.48 -16.93 -18.09
N GLU A 189 -2.03 -18.14 -17.97
CA GLU A 189 -3.44 -18.35 -17.65
C GLU A 189 -3.81 -17.79 -16.27
N GLU A 190 -2.93 -18.02 -15.29
CA GLU A 190 -3.09 -17.48 -13.94
C GLU A 190 -3.14 -15.95 -13.95
N ILE A 191 -2.19 -15.29 -14.64
CA ILE A 191 -2.12 -13.83 -14.75
C ILE A 191 -3.40 -13.28 -15.40
N LYS A 192 -3.86 -13.87 -16.51
CA LYS A 192 -5.08 -13.41 -17.19
C LYS A 192 -6.30 -13.50 -16.28
N LYS A 193 -6.50 -14.65 -15.62
CA LYS A 193 -7.61 -14.85 -14.67
C LYS A 193 -7.53 -13.88 -13.50
N SER A 194 -6.34 -13.71 -12.91
CA SER A 194 -6.13 -12.79 -11.79
C SER A 194 -6.29 -11.32 -12.18
N ALA A 195 -5.90 -10.95 -13.40
CA ALA A 195 -6.08 -9.60 -13.93
C ALA A 195 -7.56 -9.24 -14.11
N GLU A 196 -8.41 -10.19 -14.53
CA GLU A 196 -9.86 -9.97 -14.62
C GLU A 196 -10.46 -9.58 -13.27
N PHE A 197 -10.14 -10.32 -12.19
CA PHE A 197 -10.55 -9.97 -10.82
C PHE A 197 -9.97 -8.63 -10.36
N SER A 198 -8.74 -8.30 -10.76
CA SER A 198 -8.12 -7.03 -10.40
C SER A 198 -8.77 -5.83 -11.10
N MET A 199 -9.17 -5.96 -12.37
CA MET A 199 -9.81 -4.88 -13.13
C MET A 199 -11.19 -4.49 -12.59
N GLU A 200 -11.92 -5.46 -12.02
CA GLU A 200 -13.19 -5.19 -11.33
C GLU A 200 -13.00 -4.30 -10.09
N LEU A 201 -11.82 -4.41 -9.45
CA LEU A 201 -11.50 -3.74 -8.18
C LEU A 201 -10.72 -2.43 -8.34
N VAL A 202 -10.06 -2.23 -9.49
CA VAL A 202 -9.21 -1.06 -9.78
C VAL A 202 -9.49 -0.54 -11.19
N PRO A 203 -10.68 0.03 -11.48
CA PRO A 203 -10.96 0.61 -12.78
C PRO A 203 -10.30 1.99 -12.95
N ASP A 204 -9.65 2.21 -14.09
CA ASP A 204 -9.13 3.50 -14.59
C ASP A 204 -8.22 4.30 -13.64
N VAL A 205 -7.23 3.64 -13.04
CA VAL A 205 -6.16 4.35 -12.30
C VAL A 205 -4.88 4.40 -13.13
N ASP A 206 -4.31 5.60 -13.25
CA ASP A 206 -2.96 5.77 -13.82
C ASP A 206 -1.90 5.33 -12.80
N ILE A 207 -1.54 4.05 -12.85
CA ILE A 207 -0.54 3.45 -11.95
C ILE A 207 0.89 3.96 -12.20
N ASP A 208 1.14 4.63 -13.33
CA ASP A 208 2.44 5.18 -13.71
C ASP A 208 2.45 6.72 -13.57
N GLU A 209 1.48 7.31 -12.85
CA GLU A 209 1.34 8.75 -12.63
C GLU A 209 2.64 9.39 -12.09
N CYS A 210 2.97 10.57 -12.62
CA CYS A 210 4.04 11.40 -12.08
C CYS A 210 3.57 12.13 -10.82
N CYS A 211 4.14 11.78 -9.68
CA CYS A 211 3.64 12.29 -8.40
C CYS A 211 4.32 13.62 -8.00
N PRO A 212 3.58 14.71 -7.73
CA PRO A 212 4.15 15.99 -7.31
C PRO A 212 5.01 15.91 -6.05
N GLN A 213 4.66 15.00 -5.13
CA GLN A 213 5.38 14.80 -3.88
C GLN A 213 6.77 14.18 -4.09
N PHE A 214 6.97 13.54 -5.24
CA PHE A 214 8.24 12.94 -5.64
C PHE A 214 8.87 13.73 -6.78
N HIS A 215 8.79 15.07 -6.76
CA HIS A 215 9.36 15.93 -7.80
C HIS A 215 8.84 15.61 -9.22
N ASN A 216 7.57 15.22 -9.33
CA ASN A 216 6.95 14.75 -10.58
C ASN A 216 7.68 13.54 -11.20
N LEU A 217 8.28 12.69 -10.37
CA LEU A 217 8.82 11.41 -10.79
C LEU A 217 7.71 10.37 -10.76
N ASN A 218 7.62 9.58 -11.84
CA ASN A 218 6.88 8.32 -11.80
C ASN A 218 7.71 7.22 -11.11
N ILE A 219 7.11 6.05 -10.93
CA ILE A 219 7.66 4.96 -10.11
C ILE A 219 8.97 4.41 -10.66
N LEU A 220 9.11 4.35 -11.99
CA LEU A 220 10.35 3.93 -12.64
C LEU A 220 11.46 4.98 -12.48
N ALA A 221 11.15 6.26 -12.70
CA ALA A 221 12.10 7.34 -12.52
C ALA A 221 12.58 7.43 -11.06
N LEU A 222 11.67 7.25 -10.10
CA LEU A 222 12.01 7.18 -8.69
C LEU A 222 12.93 5.99 -8.37
N ALA A 223 12.64 4.80 -8.89
CA ALA A 223 13.49 3.62 -8.72
C ALA A 223 14.91 3.84 -9.28
N VAL A 224 15.05 4.56 -10.41
CA VAL A 224 16.36 4.92 -10.98
C VAL A 224 17.11 5.90 -10.09
N VAL A 225 16.46 7.00 -9.68
CA VAL A 225 17.07 8.04 -8.83
C VAL A 225 17.56 7.45 -7.50
N LEU A 226 16.78 6.53 -6.92
CA LEU A 226 17.12 5.85 -5.67
C LEU A 226 18.03 4.62 -5.87
N GLN A 227 18.48 4.34 -7.10
CA GLN A 227 19.36 3.22 -7.44
C GLN A 227 18.80 1.83 -7.04
N MET A 228 17.47 1.68 -7.03
CA MET A 228 16.77 0.44 -6.71
C MET A 228 16.76 -0.52 -7.92
N ASN A 229 17.94 -0.97 -8.35
CA ASN A 229 18.14 -1.71 -9.60
C ASN A 229 17.27 -2.97 -9.75
N GLU A 230 17.10 -3.75 -8.69
CA GLU A 230 16.28 -4.97 -8.74
C GLU A 230 14.78 -4.64 -8.80
N MET A 231 14.36 -3.57 -8.12
CA MET A 231 12.97 -3.08 -8.18
C MET A 231 12.66 -2.49 -9.55
N PHE A 232 13.59 -1.73 -10.13
CA PHE A 232 13.47 -1.21 -11.49
C PHE A 232 13.26 -2.33 -12.51
N LYS A 233 14.12 -3.37 -12.49
CA LYS A 233 13.96 -4.55 -13.35
C LYS A 233 12.61 -5.24 -13.14
N PHE A 234 12.17 -5.33 -11.89
CA PHE A 234 10.89 -5.92 -11.52
C PHE A 234 9.70 -5.13 -12.09
N LEU A 235 9.69 -3.80 -11.96
CA LEU A 235 8.68 -2.91 -12.54
C LEU A 235 8.66 -3.00 -14.07
N CYS A 236 9.83 -3.01 -14.72
CA CYS A 236 9.91 -3.21 -16.17
C CYS A 236 9.36 -4.57 -16.61
N GLN A 237 9.57 -5.63 -15.81
CA GLN A 237 9.02 -6.97 -16.05
C GLN A 237 7.48 -7.01 -15.87
N LEU A 238 6.94 -6.18 -14.97
CA LEU A 238 5.50 -6.01 -14.76
C LEU A 238 4.81 -5.21 -15.87
N GLY A 239 5.58 -4.46 -16.67
CA GLY A 239 5.04 -3.68 -17.76
C GLY A 239 4.80 -2.21 -17.45
N ALA A 240 5.44 -1.68 -16.40
CA ALA A 240 5.46 -0.24 -16.12
C ALA A 240 5.92 0.56 -17.35
N ASP A 241 5.27 1.70 -17.59
CA ASP A 241 5.52 2.55 -18.75
C ASP A 241 6.91 3.23 -18.67
N LEU A 242 7.71 3.00 -19.70
CA LEU A 242 9.07 3.53 -19.80
C LEU A 242 9.09 4.99 -20.28
N ASP A 243 7.96 5.51 -20.78
CA ASP A 243 7.83 6.86 -21.29
C ASP A 243 7.39 7.83 -20.20
N ALA A 244 8.30 8.07 -19.24
CA ALA A 244 8.11 9.11 -18.21
C ALA A 244 7.79 10.47 -18.84
N GLU A 245 6.92 11.27 -18.20
CA GLU A 245 6.44 12.54 -18.75
C GLU A 245 7.57 13.58 -18.91
N LEU A 246 8.53 13.62 -17.98
CA LEU A 246 9.63 14.59 -18.00
C LEU A 246 10.78 14.12 -18.92
N PRO A 247 11.24 14.94 -19.90
CA PRO A 247 12.29 14.54 -20.85
C PRO A 247 13.62 14.13 -20.22
N GLU A 248 14.04 14.80 -19.15
CA GLU A 248 15.31 14.54 -18.47
C GLU A 248 15.32 13.17 -17.77
N THR A 249 14.22 12.84 -17.10
CA THR A 249 14.05 11.57 -16.39
C THR A 249 13.76 10.44 -17.37
N ARG A 250 12.98 10.70 -18.43
CA ARG A 250 12.73 9.78 -19.55
C ARG A 250 14.04 9.26 -20.12
N ASN A 251 14.96 10.14 -20.52
CA ASN A 251 16.23 9.70 -21.11
C ASN A 251 17.07 8.85 -20.14
N SER A 252 17.05 9.20 -18.85
CA SER A 252 17.74 8.44 -17.81
C SER A 252 17.12 7.06 -17.59
N VAL A 253 15.79 6.98 -17.48
CA VAL A 253 15.03 5.73 -17.36
C VAL A 253 15.25 4.83 -18.57
N ARG A 254 15.15 5.39 -19.78
CA ARG A 254 15.39 4.66 -21.04
C ARG A 254 16.81 4.11 -21.10
N ARG A 255 17.82 4.92 -20.77
CA ARG A 255 19.22 4.46 -20.75
C ARG A 255 19.46 3.34 -19.74
N VAL A 256 18.85 3.42 -18.55
CA VAL A 256 18.96 2.36 -17.54
C VAL A 256 18.21 1.10 -17.98
N ALA A 257 17.04 1.24 -18.61
CA ALA A 257 16.30 0.15 -19.23
C ALA A 257 17.12 -0.55 -20.33
N GLU A 258 17.73 0.20 -21.25
CA GLU A 258 18.61 -0.31 -22.30
C GLU A 258 19.83 -1.06 -21.73
N ASN A 259 20.48 -0.53 -20.69
CA ASN A 259 21.59 -1.21 -20.00
C ASN A 259 21.17 -2.58 -19.42
N TYR A 260 19.89 -2.74 -19.05
CA TYR A 260 19.34 -4.00 -18.57
C TYR A 260 18.68 -4.84 -19.67
N GLY A 261 18.71 -4.39 -20.93
CA GLY A 261 18.16 -5.09 -22.10
C GLY A 261 16.64 -4.93 -22.28
N PHE A 262 16.00 -3.98 -21.61
CA PHE A 262 14.61 -3.63 -21.89
C PHE A 262 14.57 -2.69 -23.11
N HIS A 263 14.33 -3.25 -24.30
CA HIS A 263 14.26 -2.47 -25.54
C HIS A 263 12.93 -1.71 -25.64
N ILE A 264 13.00 -0.42 -25.96
CA ILE A 264 11.85 0.44 -26.24
C ILE A 264 11.83 0.64 -27.76
N PRO A 265 10.72 0.36 -28.48
CA PRO A 265 10.66 0.64 -29.91
C PRO A 265 10.92 2.15 -30.12
N HIS A 266 11.96 2.50 -30.87
CA HIS A 266 12.31 3.89 -31.14
C HIS A 266 11.14 4.60 -31.83
N PHE A 267 10.59 5.65 -31.20
CA PHE A 267 10.04 6.77 -31.96
C PHE A 267 11.24 7.64 -32.34
N SER A 268 11.60 7.57 -33.62
CA SER A 268 12.68 8.33 -34.24
C SER A 268 12.56 9.82 -33.91
N LEU A 269 13.46 10.32 -33.06
CA LEU A 269 13.84 11.72 -33.07
C LEU A 269 14.71 11.89 -34.32
N SER A 270 14.11 12.42 -35.37
CA SER A 270 14.83 12.82 -36.57
C SER A 270 15.96 13.81 -36.24
N ASN A 271 17.10 13.57 -36.88
CA ASN A 271 18.31 14.39 -37.04
C ASN A 271 19.42 14.08 -36.01
N ALA A 272 20.64 13.66 -36.40
CA ALA A 272 21.24 13.46 -37.71
C ALA A 272 22.54 12.65 -37.55
N GLU A 273 23.04 12.16 -38.69
CA GLU A 273 24.41 11.71 -38.97
C GLU A 273 24.75 10.22 -38.73
N SER A 274 24.50 9.45 -39.79
CA SER A 274 25.35 8.41 -40.38
C SER A 274 26.27 7.63 -39.45
N HIS A 275 26.02 6.33 -39.30
CA HIS A 275 26.72 5.30 -40.09
C HIS A 275 26.10 3.92 -39.81
N ASP A 276 26.01 3.13 -40.88
CA ASP A 276 25.82 1.67 -40.96
C ASP A 276 25.42 0.89 -39.70
N GLU A 277 24.15 0.45 -39.64
CA GLU A 277 23.82 -0.84 -39.02
C GLU A 277 22.70 -1.54 -39.81
N THR A 278 23.08 -2.16 -40.93
CA THR A 278 22.39 -3.38 -41.39
C THR A 278 22.99 -4.57 -40.67
N GLN A 279 22.56 -4.84 -39.44
CA GLN A 279 22.77 -6.16 -38.82
C GLN A 279 21.79 -6.37 -37.65
N SER A 280 21.04 -7.48 -37.75
CA SER A 280 20.29 -8.11 -36.65
C SER A 280 19.01 -7.41 -36.14
N LEU A 281 18.01 -7.30 -37.01
CA LEU A 281 16.63 -7.56 -36.59
C LEU A 281 16.53 -9.02 -36.09
N GLY A 282 16.22 -9.21 -34.81
CA GLY A 282 15.76 -10.52 -34.32
C GLY A 282 16.63 -11.21 -33.28
N SER A 283 17.03 -10.51 -32.23
CA SER A 283 17.22 -11.18 -30.94
C SER A 283 16.59 -10.34 -29.82
N ASP A 284 15.38 -10.75 -29.42
CA ASP A 284 14.63 -10.28 -28.23
C ASP A 284 15.46 -10.58 -26.95
N ILE A 285 16.59 -9.88 -26.73
CA ILE A 285 17.49 -10.13 -25.61
C ILE A 285 17.33 -9.03 -24.56
N GLY A 286 16.58 -9.34 -23.50
CA GLY A 286 16.79 -8.70 -22.20
C GLY A 286 15.66 -8.83 -21.17
N LEU A 287 14.45 -9.20 -21.58
CA LEU A 287 13.43 -9.67 -20.62
C LEU A 287 13.82 -11.08 -20.16
N LYS A 288 14.55 -11.17 -19.04
CA LYS A 288 14.85 -12.46 -18.40
C LYS A 288 13.54 -13.16 -18.04
N LYS A 289 13.52 -14.49 -18.14
CA LYS A 289 12.43 -15.28 -17.56
C LYS A 289 12.18 -14.82 -16.11
N PRO A 290 10.91 -14.64 -15.70
CA PRO A 290 10.59 -14.16 -14.35
C PRO A 290 11.24 -15.08 -13.30
N SER A 291 11.68 -14.47 -12.20
CA SER A 291 12.33 -15.21 -11.12
C SER A 291 11.35 -16.21 -10.47
N LYS A 292 11.90 -17.27 -9.83
CA LYS A 292 11.07 -18.22 -9.07
C LYS A 292 10.23 -17.53 -7.99
N LYS A 293 10.79 -16.51 -7.33
CA LYS A 293 10.09 -15.68 -6.33
C LYS A 293 8.88 -14.98 -6.96
N HIS A 294 9.11 -14.29 -8.09
CA HIS A 294 8.06 -13.58 -8.82
C HIS A 294 6.91 -14.51 -9.24
N LEU A 295 7.24 -15.67 -9.84
CA LEU A 295 6.24 -16.67 -10.21
C LEU A 295 5.49 -17.23 -9.00
N SER A 296 6.18 -17.44 -7.88
CA SER A 296 5.56 -17.88 -6.62
C SER A 296 4.59 -16.84 -6.07
N LEU A 297 4.94 -15.55 -6.15
CA LEU A 297 4.07 -14.45 -5.73
C LEU A 297 2.82 -14.37 -6.59
N ILE A 298 2.95 -14.45 -7.93
CA ILE A 298 1.79 -14.49 -8.84
C ILE A 298 0.87 -15.67 -8.50
N LYS A 299 1.42 -16.87 -8.31
CA LYS A 299 0.61 -18.06 -7.94
C LYS A 299 -0.08 -17.88 -6.58
N LYS A 300 0.60 -17.27 -5.60
CA LYS A 300 0.02 -16.98 -4.28
C LYS A 300 -1.11 -15.95 -4.40
N LEU A 301 -0.87 -14.87 -5.15
CA LEU A 301 -1.82 -13.80 -5.39
C LEU A 301 -3.08 -14.31 -6.12
N GLY A 302 -2.91 -15.14 -7.14
CA GLY A 302 -4.05 -15.68 -7.88
C GLY A 302 -4.94 -16.57 -7.02
N LYS A 303 -4.37 -17.34 -6.08
CA LYS A 303 -5.16 -18.04 -5.04
C LYS A 303 -5.94 -17.07 -4.15
N ILE A 304 -5.27 -16.04 -3.63
CA ILE A 304 -5.87 -15.00 -2.78
C ILE A 304 -7.01 -14.27 -3.49
N LEU A 305 -6.86 -13.93 -4.77
CA LEU A 305 -7.88 -13.23 -5.55
C LEU A 305 -9.11 -14.10 -5.79
N ARG A 306 -8.94 -15.41 -5.94
CA ARG A 306 -10.04 -16.36 -6.14
C ARG A 306 -10.66 -16.90 -4.84
N GLY A 307 -10.17 -16.47 -3.68
CA GLY A 307 -10.68 -16.94 -2.38
C GLY A 307 -10.29 -18.38 -2.01
N ASN A 308 -9.22 -18.92 -2.62
CA ASN A 308 -8.71 -20.28 -2.38
C ASN A 308 -7.56 -20.33 -1.37
#